data_AF-A0A3A9APU2-F1
#
_entry.id   AF-A0A3A9APU2-F1
#
_cell.length_a   1.000
_cell.length_b   1.000
_cell.length_c   1.000
_cell.angle_alpha   90.00
_cell.angle_beta   90.00
_cell.angle_gamma   90.00
#
_symmetry.space_group_name_H-M   'P 1'
#
loop_
_entity.id
_entity.type
_entity.pdbx_description
1 polymer ?
#
loop_
_entity_poly.entity_id
_entity_poly.type
_entity_poly.pdbx_seq_one_letter_code
_entity_poly.pdbx_strand_id
1 'polypeptide(L)' 'MEITVWRWQSEVESDTMAVKVRISYEKPQELHTVTEMLKPIIKSCKADKGENGRYKKAYLEVDISDGKAQKGVNSPLI' A
#
# COMPACT_ATOMS: atom_id res chain seq x y z
N MET A 1 -12.10 2.39 -9.13
CA MET A 1 -10.70 2.26 -8.66
C MET A 1 -9.96 1.17 -9.41
N GLU A 2 -8.70 1.40 -9.78
CA GLU A 2 -7.77 0.40 -10.32
C GLU A 2 -6.50 0.37 -9.44
N ILE A 3 -5.98 -0.83 -9.14
CA ILE A 3 -4.74 -1.02 -8.39
C ILE A 3 -3.77 -1.81 -9.27
N THR A 4 -2.57 -1.27 -9.48
CA THR A 4 -1.49 -1.92 -10.23
C THR A 4 -0.27 -2.08 -9.32
N VAL A 5 0.35 -3.26 -9.34
CA VAL A 5 1.45 -3.60 -8.44
C VAL A 5 2.70 -3.94 -9.24
N TRP A 6 3.82 -3.34 -8.87
CA TRP A 6 5.13 -3.57 -9.48
C TRP A 6 6.12 -4.04 -8.42
N ARG A 7 6.82 -5.14 -8.69
CA ARG A 7 7.92 -5.58 -7.83
C ARG A 7 9.13 -4.68 -8.08
N TRP A 8 9.65 -4.07 -7.02
CA TRP A 8 10.85 -3.25 -7.09
C TRP A 8 12.04 -4.11 -6.63
N GLN A 9 12.96 -4.43 -7.54
CA GLN A 9 14.22 -5.09 -7.17
C GLN A 9 15.14 -4.03 -6.56
N SER A 10 15.21 -4.01 -5.23
CA SER A 10 16.20 -3.22 -4.50
C SER A 10 17.42 -4.09 -4.23
N GLU A 11 18.60 -3.57 -4.55
CA GLU A 11 19.91 -4.24 -4.43
C GLU A 11 20.48 -4.03 -3.01
N VAL A 12 19.67 -4.27 -1.97
CA VAL A 12 20.15 -4.34 -0.58
C VAL A 12 19.48 -5.52 0.13
N GLU A 13 20.30 -6.44 0.62
CA GLU A 13 19.89 -7.57 1.46
C GLU A 13 19.23 -7.06 2.74
N SER A 14 17.93 -7.29 2.87
CA SER A 14 17.15 -7.21 4.11
C SER A 14 15.88 -8.03 3.91
N ASP A 15 15.37 -8.67 4.96
CA ASP A 15 14.25 -9.64 4.98
C ASP A 15 12.87 -9.12 4.47
N THR A 16 12.85 -8.05 3.68
CA THR A 16 11.67 -7.31 3.23
C THR A 16 11.68 -7.10 1.72
N MET A 17 10.63 -7.55 1.04
CA MET A 17 10.39 -7.26 -0.37
C MET A 17 9.76 -5.87 -0.54
N ALA A 18 10.47 -4.97 -1.21
CA ALA A 18 9.94 -3.66 -1.58
C ALA A 18 9.00 -3.78 -2.81
N VAL A 19 7.80 -3.24 -2.69
CA VAL A 19 6.78 -3.25 -3.74
C VAL A 19 6.24 -1.84 -3.94
N LYS A 20 6.03 -1.47 -5.21
CA LYS A 20 5.42 -0.20 -5.58
C LYS A 20 4.00 -0.43 -6.07
N VAL A 21 3.04 0.21 -5.41
CA VAL A 21 1.62 0.11 -5.75
C VAL A 21 1.16 1.44 -6.35
N ARG A 22 0.55 1.38 -7.53
CA ARG A 22 -0.15 2.50 -8.16
C ARG A 22 -1.64 2.32 -7.92
N ILE A 23 -2.30 3.35 -7.40
CA ILE A 23 -3.74 3.39 -7.21
C ILE A 23 -4.30 4.51 -8.07
N SER A 24 -5.22 4.15 -8.96
CA SER A 24 -6.06 5.11 -9.70
C SER A 24 -7.43 5.17 -9.04
N TYR A 25 -7.83 6.33 -8.54
CA TYR A 25 -9.05 6.53 -7.74
C TYR A 25 -9.80 7.79 -8.16
N GLU A 26 -11.12 7.83 -7.94
CA GLU A 26 -11.95 9.02 -8.22
C GLU A 26 -12.21 9.80 -6.93
N LYS A 27 -12.58 9.09 -5.86
CA LYS A 27 -12.95 9.68 -4.58
C LYS A 27 -11.82 9.53 -3.57
N PRO A 28 -11.51 10.56 -2.76
CA PRO A 28 -10.51 10.46 -1.70
C PRO A 28 -10.74 9.29 -0.71
N GLN A 29 -12.00 8.91 -0.51
CA GLN A 29 -12.40 7.78 0.35
C GLN A 29 -11.89 6.43 -0.15
N GLU A 30 -11.78 6.23 -1.47
CA GLU A 30 -11.23 5.00 -2.06
C GLU A 30 -9.75 4.86 -1.68
N LEU A 31 -8.97 5.95 -1.84
CA LEU A 31 -7.57 5.97 -1.44
C LEU A 31 -7.38 5.78 0.07
N HIS A 32 -8.22 6.43 0.88
CA HIS A 32 -8.18 6.30 2.33
C HIS A 32 -8.38 4.84 2.75
N THR A 33 -9.37 4.15 2.18
CA THR A 33 -9.65 2.74 2.49
C THR A 33 -8.44 1.85 2.21
N VAL A 34 -7.80 2.00 1.05
CA VAL A 34 -6.62 1.20 0.71
C VAL A 34 -5.44 1.55 1.62
N THR A 35 -5.27 2.82 1.95
CA THR A 35 -4.20 3.28 2.85
C THR A 35 -4.40 2.69 4.25
N GLU A 36 -5.61 2.68 4.81
CA GLU A 36 -5.92 2.05 6.10
C GLU A 36 -5.58 0.56 6.11
N MET A 37 -5.92 -0.17 5.04
CA MET A 37 -5.66 -1.61 4.94
C MET A 37 -4.15 -1.92 4.85
N LEU A 38 -3.39 -1.04 4.19
CA LEU A 38 -1.96 -1.24 3.97
C LEU A 38 -1.08 -0.50 5.00
N LYS A 39 -1.66 0.29 5.92
CA LYS A 39 -0.96 1.00 7.01
C LYS A 39 0.17 0.21 7.67
N PRO A 40 0.01 -1.09 8.04
CA PRO A 40 1.09 -1.82 8.71
C PRO A 40 2.32 -2.04 7.83
N ILE A 41 2.19 -1.94 6.51
CA ILE A 41 3.25 -2.23 5.54
C ILE A 41 3.60 -1.05 4.62
N ILE A 42 2.84 0.05 4.65
CA ILE A 42 3.16 1.28 3.89
C ILE A 42 4.39 1.94 4.50
N LYS A 43 5.41 2.11 3.65
CA LYS A 43 6.58 2.93 3.92
C LYS A 43 6.36 4.38 3.54
N SER A 44 5.76 4.62 2.38
CA SER A 44 5.47 5.97 1.89
C SER A 44 4.22 6.00 1.03
N CYS A 45 3.49 7.12 1.08
CA CYS A 45 2.33 7.39 0.22
C CYS A 45 2.48 8.76 -0.41
N LYS A 46 2.47 8.80 -1.74
CA LYS A 46 2.53 10.03 -2.53
C LYS A 46 1.30 10.09 -3.43
N ALA A 47 0.34 10.94 -3.05
CA ALA A 47 -0.75 11.31 -3.94
C ALA A 47 -0.21 12.27 -5.01
N ASP A 48 -0.48 11.96 -6.27
CA ASP A 48 -0.15 12.85 -7.37
C ASP A 48 -1.02 14.12 -7.25
N LYS A 49 -0.39 15.28 -7.47
CA LYS A 49 -1.04 16.59 -7.28
C LYS A 49 -1.76 17.08 -8.53
N GLY A 50 -1.69 16.38 -9.65
CA GLY A 50 -2.25 16.88 -10.90
C GLY A 50 -2.53 15.79 -11.92
N GLU A 51 -3.81 15.53 -12.14
CA GLU A 51 -4.29 15.03 -13.43
C GLU A 51 -5.58 15.74 -13.81
N ASN A 52 -5.63 16.34 -15.00
CA ASN A 52 -6.83 16.91 -15.63
C ASN A 52 -7.79 15.80 -16.14
N GLY A 53 -7.88 14.69 -15.41
CA GLY A 53 -8.64 13.50 -15.77
C GLY A 53 -9.62 13.10 -14.67
N ARG A 54 -10.57 12.22 -15.01
CA ARG A 54 -11.57 11.69 -14.07
C ARG A 54 -10.94 10.94 -12.88
N TYR A 55 -9.77 10.33 -13.08
CA TYR A 55 -9.06 9.55 -12.08
C TYR A 55 -7.81 10.27 -11.60
N LYS A 56 -7.62 10.31 -10.28
CA LYS A 56 -6.40 10.73 -9.59
C LYS A 56 -5.50 9.51 -9.39
N LYS A 57 -4.18 9.75 -9.24
CA LYS A 57 -3.22 8.68 -8.97
C LYS A 57 -2.54 8.87 -7.62
N ALA A 58 -2.24 7.75 -6.97
CA ALA A 58 -1.37 7.69 -5.80
C ALA A 58 -0.37 6.55 -5.97
N TYR A 59 0.81 6.75 -5.43
CA TYR A 59 1.89 5.78 -5.40
C TYR A 59 2.20 5.44 -3.96
N LEU A 60 2.12 4.16 -3.63
CA LEU A 60 2.52 3.62 -2.35
C LEU A 60 3.81 2.81 -2.52
N GLU A 61 4.72 2.96 -1.58
CA GLU A 61 5.82 2.02 -1.37
C GLU A 61 5.45 1.18 -0.16
N VAL A 62 5.45 -0.14 -0.32
CA VAL A 62 5.17 -1.08 0.77
C VAL A 62 6.35 -2.04 0.94
N ASP A 63 6.70 -2.31 2.19
CA ASP A 63 7.72 -3.29 2.56
C ASP A 63 7.00 -4.55 3.06
N ILE A 64 7.12 -5.65 2.31
CA ILE A 64 6.51 -6.93 2.66
C ILE A 64 7.59 -7.79 3.31
N SER A 65 7.56 -7.94 4.62
CA SER A 65 8.38 -8.93 5.33
C SER A 65 7.81 -10.34 5.13
N ASP A 66 8.64 -11.32 4.77
CA ASP A 66 8.20 -12.71 4.54
C ASP A 66 7.75 -13.43 5.84
N GLY A 67 7.95 -12.84 7.03
CA GLY A 67 7.59 -13.51 8.28
C GLY A 67 7.40 -12.62 9.49
N LYS A 68 6.18 -12.12 9.68
CA LYS A 68 5.24 -12.52 10.75
C LYS A 68 3.90 -11.88 10.42
N ALA A 69 2.94 -12.67 9.94
CA ALA A 69 1.54 -12.30 10.09
C ALA A 69 1.36 -11.83 11.54
N GLN A 70 0.99 -10.56 11.72
CA GLN A 70 0.47 -10.13 13.00
C GLN A 70 -0.71 -11.06 13.26
N LYS A 71 -0.50 -12.01 14.17
CA LYS A 71 -1.55 -12.83 14.76
C LYS A 71 -2.50 -11.82 15.36
N GLY A 72 -3.49 -11.42 14.55
CA GLY A 72 -4.61 -10.60 15.00
C GLY A 72 -5.09 -11.26 16.25
N VAL A 73 -5.04 -10.50 17.34
CA VAL A 73 -5.41 -10.89 18.68
C VAL A 73 -6.73 -11.63 18.57
N ASN A 74 -6.68 -12.97 18.65
CA ASN A 74 -7.86 -13.72 19.02
C ASN A 74 -8.02 -13.39 20.51
N SER A 75 -8.71 -12.28 20.76
CA SER A 75 -9.24 -12.00 22.09
C SER A 75 -10.12 -13.20 22.41
N PRO A 76 -9.85 -13.98 23.46
CA PRO A 76 -10.81 -14.94 23.92
C PRO A 76 -11.98 -14.13 24.46
N LEU A 77 -13.07 -14.08 23.70
CA LEU A 77 -14.36 -13.81 24.29
C LEU A 77 -14.88 -15.15 24.80
N ILE A 78 -14.92 -15.22 26.13
CA ILE A 78 -15.59 -16.18 27.00
C ILE A 78 -14.77 -17.42 27.36
#